data_AF-A0AAV3XEZ9-F1
#
_entry.id   AF-A0AAV3XEZ9-F1
#
_cell.length_a   1.000
_cell.length_b   1.000
_cell.length_c   1.000
_cell.angle_alpha   90.00
_cell.angle_beta   90.00
_cell.angle_gamma   90.00
#
_symmetry.space_group_name_H-M   'P 1'
#
loop_
_entity.id
_entity.type
_entity.pdbx_description
1 polymer ?
#
loop_
_entity_poly.entity_id
_entity_poly.type
_entity_poly.pdbx_seq_one_letter_code
_entity_poly.pdbx_strand_id
1 'polypeptide(L)' 'MGSNIMSRPKYDKNQIGSFIGGVGTIKNYKPDANTWNYAIEMEMGPEPYFGRLGNETTVLLDEADITGALN' A
#
# COMPACT_ATOMS: atom_id res chain seq x y z
N MET A 1 11.38 30.92 2.39
CA MET A 1 10.72 29.67 2.84
C MET A 1 10.94 28.66 1.74
N GLY A 2 11.73 27.62 1.99
CA GLY A 2 12.11 26.65 0.96
C GLY A 2 10.90 25.84 0.53
N SER A 3 10.63 25.78 -0.77
CA SER A 3 9.73 24.78 -1.35
C SER A 3 10.27 23.41 -0.98
N ASN A 4 9.58 22.68 -0.10
CA ASN A 4 9.86 21.28 0.10
C ASN A 4 9.45 20.58 -1.21
N ILE A 5 10.42 20.33 -2.08
CA ILE A 5 10.20 19.61 -3.33
C ILE A 5 9.96 18.16 -2.92
N MET A 6 8.71 17.83 -2.60
CA MET A 6 8.32 16.45 -2.33
C MET A 6 8.67 15.63 -3.58
N SER A 7 9.43 14.56 -3.39
CA SER A 7 9.75 13.61 -4.43
C SER A 7 8.45 13.06 -5.03
N ARG A 8 8.44 12.71 -6.32
CA ARG A 8 7.31 11.99 -6.89
C ARG A 8 7.15 10.63 -6.21
N PRO A 9 5.91 10.12 -6.07
CA PRO A 9 5.69 8.78 -5.53
C PRO A 9 6.38 7.76 -6.44
N LYS A 10 7.01 6.75 -5.83
CA LYS A 10 7.66 5.66 -6.56
C LYS A 10 6.65 4.71 -7.22
N TYR A 11 5.48 4.56 -6.61
CA TYR A 11 4.43 3.67 -7.09
C TYR A 11 3.14 4.45 -7.37
N ASP A 12 2.30 3.95 -8.27
CA ASP A 12 1.04 4.58 -8.65
C ASP A 12 -0.17 3.68 -8.38
N LYS A 13 -1.36 4.21 -8.58
CA LYS A 13 -2.62 3.49 -8.33
C LYS A 13 -2.76 2.33 -9.32
N ASN A 14 -3.44 1.29 -8.87
CA ASN A 14 -3.71 0.05 -9.60
C ASN A 14 -2.47 -0.82 -9.90
N GLN A 15 -1.28 -0.43 -9.44
CA GLN A 15 -0.14 -1.32 -9.47
C GLN A 15 -0.26 -2.41 -8.40
N ILE A 16 0.27 -3.58 -8.71
CA ILE A 16 0.35 -4.71 -7.78
C ILE A 16 1.64 -4.59 -6.96
N GLY A 17 1.53 -4.09 -5.73
CA GLY A 17 2.65 -3.89 -4.80
C GLY A 17 2.92 -5.14 -3.96
N SER A 18 4.19 -5.51 -3.82
CA SER A 18 4.67 -6.59 -2.95
C SER A 18 5.38 -6.02 -1.72
N PHE A 19 5.20 -6.65 -0.57
CA PHE A 19 5.79 -6.23 0.70
C PHE A 19 5.93 -7.44 1.66
N ILE A 20 6.60 -7.24 2.80
CA ILE A 20 6.70 -8.29 3.82
C ILE A 20 5.32 -8.49 4.47
N GLY A 21 4.61 -9.52 4.02
CA GLY A 21 3.24 -9.83 4.47
C GLY A 21 2.30 -10.24 3.34
N GLY A 22 2.64 -9.92 2.08
CA GLY A 22 1.87 -10.36 0.93
C GLY A 22 2.00 -9.44 -0.28
N VAL A 23 0.97 -9.49 -1.11
CA VAL A 23 0.83 -8.71 -2.34
C VAL A 23 -0.58 -8.12 -2.38
N GLY A 24 -0.71 -6.91 -2.92
CA GLY A 24 -2.01 -6.27 -3.08
C GLY A 24 -1.98 -5.12 -4.07
N THR A 25 -3.14 -4.54 -4.33
CA THR A 25 -3.31 -3.44 -5.28
C THR A 25 -3.17 -2.11 -4.57
N ILE A 26 -2.32 -1.23 -5.08
CA ILE A 26 -2.22 0.15 -4.56
C ILE A 26 -3.49 0.92 -4.92
N LYS A 27 -4.29 1.28 -3.92
CA LYS A 27 -5.54 2.03 -4.10
C LYS A 27 -5.32 3.53 -4.01
N ASN A 28 -4.43 3.95 -3.13
CA ASN A 28 -4.13 5.36 -2.92
C ASN A 28 -2.74 5.55 -2.33
N TYR A 29 -2.23 6.76 -2.43
CA TYR A 29 -1.00 7.17 -1.77
C TYR A 29 -1.10 8.65 -1.35
N LYS A 30 -0.35 9.01 -0.31
CA LYS A 30 -0.25 10.39 0.15
C LYS A 30 1.19 10.70 0.56
N PRO A 31 1.65 11.94 0.39
CA PRO A 31 2.94 12.33 0.92
C PRO A 31 2.93 12.27 2.45
N ASP A 32 4.05 11.89 3.04
CA ASP A 32 4.26 11.85 4.48
C ASP A 32 5.69 12.31 4.80
N ALA A 33 5.83 13.44 5.50
CA ALA A 33 7.12 14.08 5.83
C ALA A 33 8.10 14.22 4.64
N ASN A 34 8.87 13.18 4.32
CA ASN A 34 9.85 13.12 3.23
C ASN A 34 9.80 11.79 2.45
N THR A 35 8.66 11.09 2.52
CA THR A 35 8.35 9.79 1.94
C THR A 35 6.88 9.77 1.48
N TRP A 36 6.39 8.60 1.08
CA TRP A 36 5.02 8.36 0.66
C TRP A 36 4.43 7.20 1.45
N ASN A 37 3.20 7.38 1.93
CA ASN A 37 2.40 6.32 2.51
C ASN A 37 1.43 5.77 1.47
N TYR A 38 1.33 4.46 1.37
CA TYR A 38 0.51 3.74 0.39
C TYR A 38 -0.58 2.93 1.08
N ALA A 39 -1.81 3.05 0.58
CA ALA A 39 -2.91 2.17 0.94
C ALA A 39 -2.97 1.01 -0.07
N ILE A 40 -2.67 -0.19 0.40
CA ILE A 40 -2.63 -1.41 -0.41
C ILE A 40 -3.78 -2.33 0.00
N GLU A 41 -4.68 -2.60 -0.94
CA GLU A 41 -5.79 -3.53 -0.77
C GLU A 41 -5.34 -4.94 -1.18
N MET A 42 -5.36 -5.86 -0.24
CA MET A 42 -5.03 -7.27 -0.44
C MET A 42 -6.27 -8.05 -0.90
N GLU A 43 -6.05 -9.13 -1.65
CA GLU A 43 -7.16 -10.02 -2.00
C GLU A 43 -7.76 -10.65 -0.73
N MET A 44 -9.09 -10.62 -0.64
CA MET A 44 -9.80 -11.31 0.41
C MET A 44 -9.64 -12.83 0.19
N GLY A 45 -8.80 -13.47 1.01
CA GLY A 45 -8.71 -14.93 1.03
C GLY A 45 -10.04 -15.61 1.39
N PRO A 46 -10.14 -16.95 1.31
CA PRO A 46 -11.36 -17.67 1.65
C PRO A 46 -11.84 -17.38 3.08
N GLU A 47 -13.13 -17.56 3.31
CA GLU A 47 -13.69 -17.42 4.65
C GLU A 47 -13.13 -18.50 5.59
N PRO A 48 -12.58 -18.14 6.76
CA PRO A 48 -12.10 -19.13 7.72
C PRO A 48 -13.26 -19.89 8.37
N TYR A 49 -13.03 -21.14 8.76
CA TYR A 49 -14.05 -22.04 9.34
C TYR A 49 -14.80 -21.44 10.55
N PHE A 50 -14.12 -20.62 11.35
CA PHE A 50 -14.67 -19.95 12.54
C PHE A 50 -15.27 -18.57 12.27
N GLY A 51 -15.45 -18.21 10.98
CA GLY A 51 -15.96 -16.91 10.56
C GLY A 51 -14.89 -15.81 10.64
N ARG A 52 -15.12 -14.73 9.89
CA ARG A 52 -14.24 -13.57 9.87
C ARG A 52 -14.83 -12.43 10.67
N LEU A 53 -14.04 -11.84 11.56
CA LEU A 53 -14.40 -10.58 12.21
C LEU A 53 -13.92 -9.41 11.34
N GLY A 54 -14.83 -8.82 10.58
CA GLY A 54 -14.56 -7.68 9.71
C GLY A 54 -14.10 -8.05 8.30
N ASN A 55 -14.00 -7.03 7.44
CA ASN A 55 -13.65 -7.14 6.02
C ASN A 55 -12.41 -6.28 5.66
N GLU A 56 -11.67 -5.83 6.67
CA GLU A 56 -10.50 -4.97 6.48
C GLU A 56 -9.42 -5.76 5.72
N THR A 57 -9.17 -5.34 4.50
CA THR A 57 -8.19 -5.94 3.58
C THR A 57 -7.13 -4.93 3.15
N THR A 58 -7.19 -3.70 3.69
CA THR A 58 -6.27 -2.62 3.35
C THR A 58 -5.18 -2.49 4.40
N VAL A 59 -3.93 -2.43 3.95
CA VAL A 59 -2.76 -2.13 4.78
C VAL A 59 -2.22 -0.76 4.39
N LEU A 60 -1.80 0.02 5.38
CA LEU A 60 -1.06 1.27 5.17
C LEU A 60 0.43 0.99 5.39
N LEU A 61 1.24 1.28 4.38
CA LEU A 61 2.68 1.03 4.38
C LEU A 61 3.47 2.28 3.98
N ASP A 62 4.67 2.43 4.55
CA ASP A 62 5.66 3.39 4.05
C ASP A 62 6.23 2.92 2.72
N GLU A 63 6.73 3.86 1.91
CA GLU A 63 7.35 3.57 0.61
C GLU A 63 8.51 2.57 0.72
N ALA A 64 9.27 2.61 1.82
CA ALA A 64 10.41 1.72 2.04
C ALA A 64 10.01 0.27 2.35
N ASP A 65 8.79 0.03 2.83
CA ASP A 65 8.29 -1.32 3.14
C ASP A 65 7.78 -2.06 1.89
N ILE A 66 7.61 -1.35 0.76
CA ILE A 66 7.23 -1.94 -0.52
C ILE A 66 8.48 -2.38 -1.29
N THR A 67 8.59 -3.70 -1.50
CA THR A 67 9.77 -4.33 -2.10
C THR A 67 9.72 -4.34 -3.64
N GLY A 68 8.55 -4.13 -4.25
CA GLY A 68 8.41 -4.01 -5.69
C GLY A 68 6.95 -3.79 -6.12
N ALA A 69 6.75 -3.41 -7.39
CA ALA A 69 5.43 -3.27 -7.97
C ALA A 69 5.41 -3.70 -9.44
N LEU A 70 4.28 -4.26 -9.88
CA LEU A 70 3.99 -4.62 -11.27
C LEU A 70 2.84 -3.74 -11.82
N ASN A 71 2.88 -3.47 -13.13
CA ASN A 71 1.81 -2.76 -13.85
C ASN A 71 0.74 -3.73 -14.34
#